data_AF-A0A817JWB4-F1
#
_entry.id   AF-A0A817JWB4-F1
#
_cell.length_a   1.000
_cell.length_b   1.000
_cell.length_c   1.000
_cell.angle_alpha   90.00
_cell.angle_beta   90.00
_cell.angle_gamma   90.00
#
_symmetry.space_group_name_H-M   'P 1'
#
loop_
_entity.id
_entity.type
_entity.pdbx_description
1 polymer ?
#
loop_
_entity_poly.entity_id
_entity_poly.type
_entity_poly.pdbx_seq_one_letter_code
_entity_poly.pdbx_strand_id
1 'polypeptide(L)' 'MPEHDEIKRLLDSSYLDYFCCLKIVEILKETEKESNNMLGMYLSQRMKDWRIIISNYKKNSVYLVLFYLKKKRIKFVC' A
#
# COMPACT_ATOMS: atom_id res chain seq x y z
N MET A 1 10.41 10.00 0.36
CA MET A 1 10.89 8.62 0.68
C MET A 1 11.57 8.69 2.06
N PRO A 2 11.13 7.92 3.07
CA PRO A 2 10.13 8.33 4.06
C PRO A 2 10.59 9.32 5.16
N GLU A 3 9.75 10.34 5.41
CA GLU A 3 9.70 11.21 6.61
C GLU A 3 8.86 10.61 7.77
N HIS A 4 8.21 9.46 7.55
CA HIS A 4 7.27 8.85 8.51
C HIS A 4 7.70 7.43 8.90
N ASP A 5 7.93 7.21 10.20
CA ASP A 5 8.51 5.97 10.76
C ASP A 5 7.70 4.72 10.43
N GLU A 6 6.37 4.84 10.36
CA GLU A 6 5.53 3.68 10.04
C GLU A 6 5.70 3.19 8.60
N ILE A 7 5.94 4.09 7.64
CA ILE A 7 6.23 3.67 6.26
C ILE A 7 7.58 2.98 6.21
N LYS A 8 8.57 3.46 6.98
CA LYS A 8 9.88 2.80 7.10
C LYS A 8 9.72 1.37 7.66
N ARG A 9 8.98 1.20 8.75
CA ARG A 9 8.69 -0.14 9.32
C ARG A 9 8.00 -1.08 8.33
N LEU A 10 7.06 -0.57 7.54
CA LEU A 10 6.36 -1.38 6.53
C LEU A 10 7.30 -1.82 5.40
N LEU A 11 8.22 -0.95 4.99
CA LEU A 11 9.23 -1.24 3.97
C LEU A 11 10.33 -2.19 4.48
N ASP A 12 10.71 -2.07 5.75
CA ASP A 12 11.71 -2.93 6.39
C ASP A 12 11.16 -4.32 6.72
N SER A 13 9.83 -4.52 6.63
CA SER A 13 9.24 -5.84 6.76
C SER A 13 9.66 -6.73 5.59
N SER A 14 9.97 -8.00 5.88
CA SER A 14 10.50 -8.95 4.90
C SER A 14 9.55 -9.29 3.72
N TYR A 15 8.30 -8.79 3.74
CA TYR A 15 7.34 -8.99 2.66
C TYR A 15 6.50 -7.73 2.40
N LEU A 16 6.88 -6.95 1.39
CA LEU A 16 6.05 -5.89 0.84
C LEU A 16 4.94 -6.51 -0.02
N ASP A 17 3.79 -6.78 0.61
CA ASP A 17 2.63 -7.34 -0.07
C ASP A 17 1.59 -6.27 -0.45
N TYR A 18 0.53 -6.69 -1.16
CA TYR A 18 -0.57 -5.81 -1.56
C TYR A 18 -1.18 -5.02 -0.39
N PHE A 19 -1.32 -5.64 0.78
CA PHE A 19 -1.93 -5.02 1.95
C PHE A 19 -0.99 -3.99 2.58
N CYS A 20 0.32 -4.24 2.56
CA CYS A 20 1.32 -3.26 2.97
C CYS A 20 1.27 -2.02 2.07
N CYS A 21 1.16 -2.21 0.75
CA CYS A 21 1.02 -1.10 -0.20
C CYS A 21 -0.25 -0.26 0.07
N LEU A 22 -1.37 -0.89 0.42
CA LEU A 22 -2.59 -0.18 0.80
C LEU A 22 -2.39 0.69 2.04
N LYS A 23 -1.75 0.14 3.08
CA LYS A 23 -1.48 0.85 4.33
C LYS A 23 -0.53 2.03 4.13
N ILE A 24 0.47 1.89 3.25
CA ILE A 24 1.35 2.99 2.89
C ILE A 24 0.55 4.12 2.22
N VAL A 25 -0.36 3.80 1.28
CA VAL A 25 -1.23 4.82 0.66
C VAL A 25 -2.14 5.48 1.67
N GLU A 26 -2.65 4.76 2.66
CA GLU A 26 -3.47 5.33 3.73
C GLU A 26 -2.68 6.37 4.55
N ILE A 27 -1.48 6.02 5.01
CA ILE A 27 -0.60 6.95 5.70
C ILE A 27 -0.30 8.17 4.83
N LEU A 28 0.03 7.97 3.55
CA LEU A 28 0.32 9.09 2.63
C LEU A 28 -0.88 10.03 2.44
N LYS A 29 -2.11 9.53 2.47
CA LYS A 29 -3.31 10.39 2.38
C LYS A 29 -3.47 11.28 3.61
N GLU A 30 -3.10 10.78 4.78
CA GLU A 30 -3.17 11.53 6.03
C GLU A 30 -2.02 12.54 6.12
N THR A 31 -0.81 12.13 5.75
CA THR A 31 0.40 12.95 5.92
C THR A 31 0.65 13.94 4.78
N GLU A 32 0.19 13.65 3.55
CA GLU A 32 0.40 14.50 2.37
C GLU A 32 -0.90 15.17 1.91
N LYS A 33 -1.86 15.38 2.83
CA LYS A 33 -3.23 15.85 2.56
C LYS A 33 -3.29 17.20 1.80
N GLU A 34 -2.28 18.05 1.95
CA GLU A 34 -2.16 19.35 1.30
C GLU A 34 -1.60 19.29 -0.14
N SER A 35 -1.13 18.12 -0.59
CA SER A 35 -0.57 17.93 -1.95
C SER A 35 -1.63 17.67 -3.04
N ASN A 36 -2.90 17.98 -2.77
CA ASN A 36 -3.99 17.79 -3.72
C ASN A 36 -4.20 19.04 -4.59
N ASN A 37 -4.40 18.86 -5.89
CA ASN A 37 -4.87 19.96 -6.73
C ASN A 37 -6.36 20.26 -6.47
N MET A 38 -6.85 21.40 -6.96
CA MET A 38 -8.26 21.83 -6.83
C MET A 38 -9.27 20.81 -7.40
N LEU A 39 -8.83 19.81 -8.16
CA LEU A 39 -9.65 18.72 -8.71
C LEU A 39 -9.62 17.43 -7.85
N GLY A 40 -8.96 17.47 -6.68
CA GLY A 40 -8.87 16.30 -5.79
C GLY A 40 -7.91 15.21 -6.27
N MET A 41 -7.04 15.51 -7.24
CA MET A 41 -5.97 14.60 -7.65
C MET A 41 -4.71 14.87 -6.83
N TYR A 42 -4.12 13.80 -6.32
CA TYR A 42 -2.82 13.85 -5.66
C TYR A 42 -1.73 14.29 -6.63
N LEU A 43 -1.03 15.38 -6.32
CA LEU A 43 0.11 15.87 -7.10
C LEU A 43 1.39 15.10 -6.77
N SER A 44 1.51 14.58 -5.54
CA SER A 44 2.75 13.95 -5.08
C SER A 44 3.14 12.75 -5.97
N GLN A 45 4.35 12.79 -6.50
CA GLN A 45 4.89 11.70 -7.33
C GLN A 45 4.87 10.39 -6.56
N ARG A 46 5.20 10.46 -5.26
CA ARG A 46 5.18 9.33 -4.34
C ARG A 46 3.80 8.66 -4.29
N MET A 47 2.72 9.42 -4.13
CA MET A 47 1.37 8.86 -4.15
C MET A 47 1.04 8.21 -5.51
N LYS A 48 1.45 8.83 -6.62
CA LYS A 48 1.25 8.27 -7.97
C LYS A 48 1.96 6.93 -8.11
N ASP A 49 3.21 6.83 -7.69
CA ASP A 49 4.00 5.60 -7.76
C ASP A 49 3.35 4.46 -6.97
N TRP A 50 2.93 4.71 -5.73
CA TRP A 50 2.25 3.71 -4.90
C TRP A 50 0.92 3.25 -5.49
N ARG A 51 0.15 4.15 -6.11
CA ARG A 51 -1.10 3.78 -6.79
C ARG A 51 -0.85 2.93 -8.03
N ILE A 52 0.24 3.17 -8.77
CA ILE A 52 0.65 2.32 -9.91
C ILE A 52 0.98 0.91 -9.42
N ILE A 53 1.72 0.77 -8.32
CA ILE A 53 2.04 -0.54 -7.73
C ILE A 53 0.76 -1.29 -7.36
N ILE A 54 -0.17 -0.65 -6.65
CA ILE A 54 -1.47 -1.23 -6.30
C ILE A 54 -2.26 -1.65 -7.55
N SER A 55 -2.26 -0.82 -8.59
CA SER A 55 -2.93 -1.12 -9.86
C SER A 55 -2.35 -2.39 -10.50
N ASN A 56 -1.04 -2.57 -10.49
CA ASN A 56 -0.39 -3.77 -11.01
C ASN A 56 -0.77 -5.04 -10.23
N TYR A 57 -0.85 -4.97 -8.90
CA TYR A 57 -1.35 -6.08 -8.09
C TYR A 57 -2.78 -6.48 -8.45
N LYS A 58 -3.65 -5.49 -8.72
CA LYS A 58 -5.05 -5.71 -9.12
C LYS A 58 -5.15 -6.28 -10.52
N LYS A 59 -4.46 -5.68 -11.49
CA LYS A 59 -4.48 -6.08 -12.92
C LYS A 59 -4.10 -7.54 -13.10
N ASN A 60 -3.12 -8.01 -12.34
CA ASN A 60 -2.63 -9.39 -12.42
C ASN A 60 -3.33 -10.33 -11.42
N SER A 61 -4.37 -9.85 -10.71
CA SER A 61 -5.10 -10.62 -9.68
C SER A 61 -4.24 -11.23 -8.56
N VAL A 62 -2.99 -10.77 -8.40
CA VAL A 62 -2.01 -11.28 -7.43
C VAL A 62 -2.50 -11.11 -5.99
N TYR A 63 -3.25 -10.04 -5.74
CA TYR A 63 -3.84 -9.78 -4.42
C TYR A 63 -4.79 -10.90 -3.95
N LEU A 64 -5.47 -11.61 -4.86
CA LEU A 64 -6.35 -12.72 -4.53
C LEU A 64 -5.56 -13.91 -3.98
N VAL A 65 -4.46 -14.28 -4.64
CA VAL A 65 -3.58 -15.38 -4.19
C VAL A 65 -3.05 -15.07 -2.78
N LEU A 66 -2.56 -13.85 -2.55
CA LEU A 66 -2.08 -13.41 -1.24
C LEU A 66 -3.19 -13.48 -0.19
N PHE A 67 -4.40 -13.05 -0.53
CA PHE A 67 -5.57 -13.15 0.36
C PHE A 67 -5.90 -14.60 0.73
N TYR A 68 -5.95 -15.51 -0.26
CA TYR A 68 -6.20 -16.93 -0.01
C TYR A 68 -5.10 -17.58 0.85
N LEU A 69 -3.83 -17.24 0.62
CA LEU A 69 -2.71 -17.75 1.40
C LEU A 69 -2.76 -17.25 2.85
N LYS A 70 -3.05 -15.97 3.09
CA LYS A 70 -3.26 -15.43 4.43
C LYS A 70 -4.45 -16.10 5.12
N LYS A 71 -5.57 -16.29 4.43
CA LYS A 71 -6.77 -16.97 4.97
C LYS A 71 -6.49 -18.44 5.32
N LYS A 72 -5.72 -19.15 4.49
CA LYS A 72 -5.26 -20.52 4.81
C LYS A 72 -4.37 -20.53 6.03
N ARG A 73 -3.35 -19.65 6.12
CA ARG A 73 -2.48 -19.57 7.30
C ARG A 73 -3.26 -19.33 8.59
N ILE A 74 -4.26 -18.44 8.59
CA ILE A 74 -5.12 -18.21 9.76
C ILE A 74 -5.85 -19.49 10.18
N LYS A 75 -6.37 -20.27 9.22
CA LYS A 75 -7.05 -21.54 9.51
C LYS A 75 -6.15 -22.65 10.05
N PHE A 76 -4.84 -22.60 9.85
CA PHE A 76 -3.89 -23.59 10.39
C PHE A 76 -3.33 -23.18 11.76
N VAL A 77 -3.60 -21.96 12.21
CA VAL A 77 -3.12 -21.42 13.50
C VAL A 77 -4.24 -21.37 14.55
N CYS A 78 -5.49 -21.70 14.18
CA CYS A 78 -6.63 -21.84 15.08
C CYS A 78 -6.99 -23.30 15.31
#